data_AF-A0A6P8IS45-F1
#
_entry.id   AF-A0A6P8IS45-F1
#
_cell.length_a   1.000
_cell.length_b   1.000
_cell.length_c   1.000
_cell.angle_alpha   90.00
_cell.angle_beta   90.00
_cell.angle_gamma   90.00
#
_symmetry.space_group_name_H-M   'P 1'
#
loop_
_entity.id
_entity.type
_entity.pdbx_description
1 polymer ?
#
loop_
_entity_poly.entity_id
_entity_poly.type
_entity_poly.pdbx_seq_one_letter_code
_entity_poly.pdbx_strand_id
1 'polypeptide(L)'
;MRWFTVMILFVCTAVSANAEAKKFRWCCIKDEMNKCKEFKKAFPGIAQIAGVGQITPDCVSGDNKEDCMKKIKNNEADFVTLSGGDVLKAGKTYDLVPIVAEDYETLAGMGYYSVIVAKKDTTVTIGTLKGKKSCHTGYRRTAGWNIPIGYLLYNTTQGKANSGCDAQFASNYFSKSCVPGAPKLKGLENLCALCPKESNCESSADKNTYSGYHGAFQCMADKKGDVAFVKHVTTAEVLNYASAKYGKMSDYKYICPDGTTKVVTQEAYEDCSYGRRPSNAVVTRTTSDNKDFVNILVTASKYCQPNTTASNCSGFLIFESSKYVPEKSNLLFRDSTKKLVSVGNKNTYDKWLGAGYIHALAVQGGPACAVSEAAMLKPFSYLFVVCIILGKVFI
;
A
#
# COMPACT_ATOMS: atom_id res chain seq x y z
N MET A 1 -45.44 51.86 -58.02
CA MET A 1 -45.03 51.11 -56.81
C MET A 1 -44.63 49.70 -57.20
N ARG A 2 -43.36 49.34 -57.02
CA ARG A 2 -42.90 47.94 -56.99
C ARG A 2 -41.65 47.90 -56.11
N TRP A 3 -41.84 47.46 -54.87
CA TRP A 3 -40.77 47.28 -53.89
C TRP A 3 -40.20 45.87 -54.09
N PHE A 4 -38.91 45.75 -54.41
CA PHE A 4 -38.21 44.48 -54.42
C PHE A 4 -37.64 44.24 -53.03
N THR A 5 -38.25 43.32 -52.29
CA THR A 5 -37.73 42.86 -51.01
C THR A 5 -36.58 41.88 -51.29
N VAL A 6 -35.34 42.33 -51.08
CA VAL A 6 -34.17 41.44 -51.12
C VAL A 6 -34.09 40.71 -49.79
N MET A 7 -34.49 39.43 -49.76
CA MET A 7 -34.22 38.54 -48.63
C MET A 7 -32.76 38.08 -48.71
N ILE A 8 -31.92 38.62 -47.83
CA ILE A 8 -30.56 38.11 -47.60
C ILE A 8 -30.68 36.91 -46.66
N LEU A 9 -30.48 35.70 -47.20
CA LEU A 9 -30.47 34.46 -46.44
C LEU A 9 -29.14 34.35 -45.68
N PHE A 10 -29.12 34.69 -44.39
CA PHE A 10 -27.99 34.38 -43.51
C PHE A 10 -27.98 32.88 -43.22
N VAL A 11 -27.20 32.12 -44.00
CA VAL A 11 -26.92 30.71 -43.70
C VAL A 11 -25.97 30.68 -42.50
N CYS A 12 -26.55 30.52 -41.30
CA CYS A 12 -25.79 30.31 -40.08
C CYS A 12 -25.31 28.85 -40.07
N THR A 13 -24.14 28.57 -40.69
CA THR A 13 -23.49 27.27 -40.52
C THR A 13 -23.04 27.16 -39.06
N ALA A 14 -23.79 26.43 -38.24
CA ALA A 14 -23.32 25.99 -36.94
C ALA A 14 -22.10 25.09 -37.17
N VAL A 15 -20.90 25.65 -37.01
CA VAL A 15 -19.69 24.84 -36.90
C VAL A 15 -19.78 24.15 -35.55
N SER A 16 -20.33 22.93 -35.53
CA SER A 16 -20.20 22.03 -34.40
C SER A 16 -18.71 21.80 -34.21
N ALA A 17 -18.11 22.43 -33.19
CA ALA A 17 -16.79 22.07 -32.73
C ALA A 17 -16.87 20.62 -32.27
N ASN A 18 -16.48 19.69 -33.14
CA ASN A 18 -16.33 18.28 -32.77
C ASN A 18 -15.21 18.25 -31.72
N ALA A 19 -15.61 18.10 -30.45
CA ALA A 19 -14.66 17.90 -29.37
C ALA A 19 -13.77 16.71 -29.74
N GLU A 20 -12.45 16.91 -29.70
CA GLU A 20 -11.48 15.86 -29.98
C GLU A 20 -11.72 14.67 -29.05
N ALA A 21 -11.69 13.46 -29.60
CA ALA A 21 -11.91 12.24 -28.83
C ALA A 21 -10.80 12.06 -27.78
N LYS A 22 -11.19 11.82 -26.52
CA LYS A 22 -10.24 11.66 -25.42
C LYS A 22 -9.54 10.31 -25.50
N LYS A 23 -8.20 10.29 -25.45
CA LYS A 23 -7.42 9.05 -25.45
C LYS A 23 -7.64 8.28 -24.15
N PHE A 24 -7.92 6.97 -24.27
CA PHE A 24 -8.13 6.10 -23.12
C PHE A 24 -7.32 4.80 -23.26
N ARG A 25 -6.00 4.87 -23.07
CA ARG A 25 -5.07 3.75 -23.31
C ARG A 25 -4.65 3.09 -22.00
N TRP A 26 -5.05 1.85 -21.78
CA TRP A 26 -4.70 1.09 -20.58
C TRP A 26 -3.37 0.35 -20.75
N CYS A 27 -2.39 0.60 -19.89
CA CYS A 27 -1.13 -0.13 -19.90
C CYS A 27 -1.27 -1.48 -19.17
N CYS A 28 -0.93 -2.54 -19.87
CA CYS A 28 -1.13 -3.93 -19.46
C CYS A 28 0.21 -4.64 -19.33
N ILE A 29 0.42 -5.34 -18.21
CA ILE A 29 1.52 -6.30 -18.09
C ILE A 29 1.13 -7.65 -18.71
N LYS A 30 2.11 -8.53 -18.95
CA LYS A 30 2.03 -9.78 -19.76
C LYS A 30 0.67 -10.51 -19.76
N ASP A 31 0.08 -10.77 -18.60
CA ASP A 31 -1.16 -11.58 -18.46
C ASP A 31 -2.47 -10.76 -18.58
N GLU A 32 -2.39 -9.43 -18.64
CA GLU A 32 -3.55 -8.52 -18.59
C GLU A 32 -4.14 -8.20 -19.98
N MET A 33 -3.39 -8.42 -21.06
CA MET A 33 -3.69 -7.92 -22.40
C MET A 33 -5.04 -8.43 -22.94
N ASN A 34 -5.35 -9.72 -22.75
CA ASN A 34 -6.62 -10.28 -23.22
C ASN A 34 -7.82 -9.68 -22.50
N LYS A 35 -7.71 -9.47 -21.18
CA LYS A 35 -8.75 -8.80 -20.39
C LYS A 35 -8.92 -7.34 -20.81
N CYS A 36 -7.83 -6.63 -21.08
CA CYS A 36 -7.91 -5.27 -21.58
C CYS A 36 -8.60 -5.18 -22.94
N LYS A 37 -8.34 -6.11 -23.86
CA LYS A 37 -9.01 -6.12 -25.17
C LYS A 37 -10.53 -6.29 -25.06
N GLU A 38 -11.01 -7.06 -24.07
CA GLU A 38 -12.45 -7.14 -23.78
C GLU A 38 -12.95 -5.86 -23.10
N PHE A 39 -12.17 -5.29 -22.18
CA PHE A 39 -12.50 -4.01 -21.55
C PHE A 39 -12.63 -2.89 -22.60
N LYS A 40 -11.73 -2.88 -23.60
CA LYS A 40 -11.71 -1.96 -24.74
C LYS A 40 -13.07 -1.90 -25.45
N LYS A 41 -13.70 -3.06 -25.66
CA LYS A 41 -15.00 -3.18 -26.36
C LYS A 41 -16.16 -2.62 -25.54
N ALA A 42 -16.06 -2.62 -24.22
CA ALA A 42 -17.11 -2.11 -23.33
C ALA A 42 -17.12 -0.58 -23.20
N PHE A 43 -15.97 0.07 -23.42
CA PHE A 43 -15.79 1.51 -23.14
C PHE A 43 -16.76 2.46 -23.84
N PRO A 44 -17.09 2.31 -25.15
CA PRO A 44 -18.02 3.23 -25.79
C PRO A 44 -19.39 3.29 -25.10
N GLY A 45 -19.92 2.14 -24.69
CA GLY A 45 -21.17 2.06 -23.93
C GLY A 45 -21.04 2.65 -22.52
N ILE A 46 -19.93 2.35 -21.83
CA ILE A 46 -19.66 2.91 -20.49
C ILE A 46 -19.55 4.44 -20.54
N ALA A 47 -18.83 5.00 -21.52
CA ALA A 47 -18.65 6.44 -21.67
C ALA A 47 -19.97 7.15 -21.93
N GLN A 48 -20.83 6.56 -22.78
CA GLN A 48 -22.18 7.08 -23.02
C GLN A 48 -23.03 7.11 -21.74
N ILE A 49 -23.02 6.02 -20.95
CA ILE A 49 -23.73 5.96 -19.65
C ILE A 49 -23.16 6.98 -18.66
N ALA A 50 -21.84 7.17 -18.69
CA ALA A 50 -21.14 8.14 -17.84
C ALA A 50 -21.34 9.60 -18.27
N GLY A 51 -22.03 9.86 -19.38
CA GLY A 51 -22.21 11.21 -19.93
C GLY A 51 -20.92 11.84 -20.45
N VAL A 52 -19.93 11.02 -20.80
CA VAL A 52 -18.65 11.48 -21.35
C VAL A 52 -18.70 11.45 -22.88
N GLY A 53 -18.10 12.46 -23.52
CA GLY A 53 -17.99 12.55 -24.98
C GLY A 53 -17.17 11.41 -25.59
N GLN A 54 -16.84 11.53 -26.88
CA GLN A 54 -16.11 10.48 -27.60
C GLN A 54 -14.76 10.17 -26.93
N ILE A 55 -14.45 8.86 -26.86
CA ILE A 55 -13.18 8.35 -26.35
C ILE A 55 -12.55 7.41 -27.38
N THR A 56 -11.23 7.32 -27.37
CA THR A 56 -10.46 6.39 -28.19
C THR A 56 -9.77 5.37 -27.27
N PRO A 57 -10.45 4.24 -26.96
CA PRO A 57 -9.90 3.26 -26.04
C PRO A 57 -8.82 2.40 -26.70
N ASP A 58 -7.75 2.08 -25.97
CA ASP A 58 -6.73 1.15 -26.44
C ASP A 58 -6.03 0.38 -25.32
N CYS A 59 -5.25 -0.64 -25.69
CA CYS A 59 -4.43 -1.43 -24.77
C CYS A 59 -2.97 -1.34 -25.18
N VAL A 60 -2.12 -0.89 -24.25
CA VAL A 60 -0.67 -0.73 -24.47
C VAL A 60 0.05 -1.80 -23.67
N SER A 61 1.00 -2.52 -24.29
CA SER A 61 1.82 -3.49 -23.56
C SER A 61 2.94 -2.76 -22.80
N GLY A 62 3.14 -3.16 -21.55
CA GLY A 62 4.30 -2.76 -20.75
C GLY A 62 5.00 -3.98 -20.15
N ASP A 63 6.32 -3.93 -20.04
CA ASP A 63 7.13 -5.05 -19.53
C ASP A 63 6.86 -5.33 -18.04
N ASN A 64 6.67 -4.25 -17.29
CA ASN A 64 6.33 -4.27 -15.87
C ASN A 64 5.60 -2.96 -15.49
N LYS A 65 5.17 -2.83 -14.23
CA LYS A 65 4.43 -1.64 -13.78
C LYS A 65 5.27 -0.35 -13.88
N GLU A 66 6.60 -0.42 -13.80
CA GLU A 66 7.48 0.73 -14.00
C GLU A 66 7.59 1.17 -15.46
N ASP A 67 7.70 0.24 -16.39
CA ASP A 67 7.61 0.55 -17.81
C ASP A 67 6.26 1.21 -18.14
N CYS A 68 5.16 0.74 -17.55
CA CYS A 68 3.87 1.41 -17.66
C CYS A 68 3.88 2.85 -17.11
N MET A 69 4.49 3.09 -15.95
CA MET A 69 4.64 4.45 -15.41
C MET A 69 5.41 5.37 -16.37
N LYS A 70 6.51 4.86 -16.97
CA LYS A 70 7.30 5.59 -17.96
C LYS A 70 6.49 5.89 -19.23
N LYS A 71 5.78 4.91 -19.77
CA LYS A 71 4.89 5.08 -20.94
C LYS A 71 3.79 6.10 -20.67
N ILE A 72 3.21 6.10 -19.47
CA ILE A 72 2.22 7.11 -19.09
C ILE A 72 2.88 8.49 -19.04
N LYS A 73 4.03 8.65 -18.39
CA LYS A 73 4.76 9.93 -18.41
C LYS A 73 5.04 10.44 -19.82
N ASN A 74 5.42 9.55 -20.74
CA ASN A 74 5.73 9.86 -22.13
C ASN A 74 4.51 10.02 -23.05
N ASN A 75 3.28 9.99 -22.50
CA ASN A 75 2.05 10.04 -23.30
C ASN A 75 1.90 8.89 -24.32
N GLU A 76 2.48 7.73 -24.04
CA GLU A 76 2.36 6.49 -24.81
C GLU A 76 1.22 5.59 -24.30
N ALA A 77 0.89 5.69 -23.01
CA ALA A 77 -0.27 5.08 -22.36
C ALA A 77 -0.95 6.12 -21.44
N ASP A 78 -2.13 5.82 -20.87
CA ASP A 78 -2.88 6.77 -20.05
C ASP A 78 -3.13 6.27 -18.63
N PHE A 79 -3.29 4.95 -18.43
CA PHE A 79 -3.66 4.38 -17.13
C PHE A 79 -2.88 3.12 -16.79
N VAL A 80 -2.67 2.92 -15.50
CA VAL A 80 -2.26 1.63 -14.92
C VAL A 80 -2.75 1.55 -13.47
N THR A 81 -3.17 0.37 -13.02
CA THR A 81 -3.49 0.11 -11.61
C THR A 81 -2.22 -0.26 -10.85
N LEU A 82 -1.96 0.45 -9.74
CA LEU A 82 -0.75 0.34 -8.94
C LEU A 82 -1.05 0.03 -7.47
N SER A 83 -0.14 -0.70 -6.82
CA SER A 83 -0.14 -0.89 -5.38
C SER A 83 0.35 0.36 -4.64
N GLY A 84 0.15 0.47 -3.33
CA GLY A 84 0.62 1.62 -2.55
C GLY A 84 2.12 1.92 -2.69
N GLY A 85 2.97 0.89 -2.74
CA GLY A 85 4.42 1.07 -2.96
C GLY A 85 4.73 1.67 -4.34
N ASP A 86 4.03 1.19 -5.37
CA ASP A 86 4.21 1.66 -6.74
C ASP A 86 3.64 3.07 -6.94
N VAL A 87 2.54 3.44 -6.25
CA VAL A 87 1.99 4.81 -6.29
C VAL A 87 3.00 5.83 -5.75
N LEU A 88 3.81 5.47 -4.73
CA LEU A 88 4.89 6.34 -4.25
C LEU A 88 5.88 6.65 -5.37
N LYS A 89 6.30 5.60 -6.10
CA LYS A 89 7.24 5.70 -7.22
C LYS A 89 6.62 6.47 -8.39
N ALA A 90 5.36 6.21 -8.72
CA ALA A 90 4.61 6.88 -9.77
C ALA A 90 4.57 8.40 -9.57
N GLY A 91 4.25 8.84 -8.35
CA GLY A 91 4.23 10.26 -8.02
C GLY A 91 5.62 10.88 -7.95
N LYS A 92 6.55 10.27 -7.21
CA LYS A 92 7.89 10.85 -6.99
C LYS A 92 8.77 10.90 -8.24
N THR A 93 8.71 9.88 -9.09
CA THR A 93 9.64 9.73 -10.23
C THR A 93 8.98 10.10 -11.55
N TYR A 94 7.67 9.84 -11.67
CA TYR A 94 6.95 9.94 -12.94
C TYR A 94 5.91 11.05 -13.00
N ASP A 95 5.71 11.81 -11.90
CA ASP A 95 4.71 12.89 -11.79
C ASP A 95 3.29 12.43 -12.14
N LEU A 96 2.96 11.20 -11.74
CA LEU A 96 1.65 10.60 -11.95
C LEU A 96 0.77 10.76 -10.69
N VAL A 97 -0.52 10.92 -10.92
CA VAL A 97 -1.53 11.14 -9.88
C VAL A 97 -2.53 9.99 -9.81
N PRO A 98 -2.91 9.52 -8.60
CA PRO A 98 -4.03 8.59 -8.45
C PRO A 98 -5.35 9.33 -8.72
N ILE A 99 -6.30 8.68 -9.38
CA ILE A 99 -7.62 9.25 -9.69
C ILE A 99 -8.78 8.40 -9.18
N VAL A 100 -8.61 7.08 -9.14
CA VAL A 100 -9.62 6.10 -8.73
C VAL A 100 -8.97 5.02 -7.89
N ALA A 101 -9.66 4.52 -6.87
CA ALA A 101 -9.18 3.46 -6.00
C ALA A 101 -10.10 2.24 -5.97
N GLU A 102 -9.51 1.08 -5.71
CA GLU A 102 -10.25 -0.15 -5.41
C GLU A 102 -10.86 -0.09 -4.00
N ASP A 103 -12.16 -0.30 -3.89
CA ASP A 103 -12.84 -0.50 -2.61
C ASP A 103 -13.29 -1.95 -2.49
N TYR A 104 -12.89 -2.60 -1.41
CA TYR A 104 -13.19 -4.01 -1.15
C TYR A 104 -14.45 -4.21 -0.29
N GLU A 105 -15.08 -3.13 0.20
CA GLU A 105 -16.26 -3.15 1.09
C GLU A 105 -16.13 -4.05 2.32
N THR A 106 -14.90 -4.30 2.75
CA THR A 106 -14.60 -4.95 4.04
C THR A 106 -14.72 -3.90 5.15
N LEU A 107 -14.60 -4.30 6.43
CA LEU A 107 -14.41 -3.34 7.54
C LEU A 107 -13.23 -2.37 7.29
N ALA A 108 -12.30 -2.76 6.40
CA ALA A 108 -11.20 -1.94 5.95
C ALA A 108 -11.49 -1.09 4.68
N GLY A 109 -12.66 -1.18 4.04
CA GLY A 109 -13.06 -0.41 2.86
C GLY A 109 -11.96 -0.26 1.77
N MET A 110 -11.72 0.99 1.36
CA MET A 110 -10.63 1.45 0.47
C MET A 110 -9.20 1.34 1.07
N GLY A 111 -8.99 0.58 2.13
CA GLY A 111 -7.70 0.38 2.79
C GLY A 111 -7.75 0.55 4.30
N TYR A 112 -6.87 -0.14 5.02
CA TYR A 112 -6.91 -0.20 6.48
C TYR A 112 -5.87 0.67 7.18
N TYR A 113 -6.22 1.13 8.38
CA TYR A 113 -5.33 1.84 9.29
C TYR A 113 -4.52 0.89 10.16
N SER A 114 -3.23 1.17 10.31
CA SER A 114 -2.35 0.58 11.32
C SER A 114 -2.54 1.31 12.64
N VAL A 115 -2.83 0.54 13.69
CA VAL A 115 -3.06 1.06 15.05
C VAL A 115 -2.18 0.29 16.04
N ILE A 116 -1.86 0.95 17.15
CA ILE A 116 -1.25 0.32 18.32
C ILE A 116 -2.31 0.21 19.39
N VAL A 117 -2.62 -1.02 19.81
CA VAL A 117 -3.66 -1.31 20.80
C VAL A 117 -3.01 -1.71 22.11
N ALA A 118 -3.55 -1.21 23.21
CA ALA A 118 -3.21 -1.63 24.57
C ALA A 118 -4.48 -1.83 25.40
N LYS A 119 -4.37 -2.50 26.55
CA LYS A 119 -5.46 -2.51 27.53
C LYS A 119 -5.65 -1.12 28.13
N LYS A 120 -6.90 -0.75 28.38
CA LYS A 120 -7.29 0.61 28.81
C LYS A 120 -6.69 1.00 30.15
N ASP A 121 -6.52 0.04 31.06
CA ASP A 121 -5.97 0.20 32.41
C ASP A 121 -4.46 0.45 32.46
N THR A 122 -3.75 0.30 31.34
CA THR A 122 -2.32 0.58 31.25
C THR A 122 -2.04 2.08 31.12
N THR A 123 -0.88 2.53 31.57
CA THR A 123 -0.42 3.93 31.40
C THR A 123 0.40 4.15 30.11
N VAL A 124 0.45 3.15 29.22
CA VAL A 124 1.28 3.22 28.02
C VAL A 124 0.75 4.28 27.07
N THR A 125 1.66 5.14 26.62
CA THR A 125 1.51 6.12 25.53
C THR A 125 2.63 5.91 24.51
N ILE A 126 2.61 6.64 23.39
CA ILE A 126 3.68 6.59 22.38
C ILE A 126 5.01 7.06 22.97
N GLY A 127 5.00 8.02 23.90
CA GLY A 127 6.20 8.54 24.56
C GLY A 127 6.84 7.55 25.56
N THR A 128 6.04 6.63 26.12
CA THR A 128 6.51 5.61 27.06
C THR A 128 6.66 4.22 26.43
N LEU A 129 6.58 4.13 25.10
CA LEU A 129 6.51 2.85 24.38
C LEU A 129 7.87 2.14 24.35
N LYS A 130 8.98 2.89 24.41
CA LYS A 130 10.34 2.36 24.48
C LYS A 130 10.51 1.48 25.73
N GLY A 131 11.10 0.30 25.55
CA GLY A 131 11.32 -0.69 26.60
C GLY A 131 10.10 -1.55 26.95
N LYS A 132 8.92 -1.28 26.38
CA LYS A 132 7.73 -2.12 26.55
C LYS A 132 7.85 -3.44 25.79
N LYS A 133 6.97 -4.38 26.14
CA LYS A 133 6.81 -5.65 25.44
C LYS A 133 5.81 -5.50 24.30
N SER A 134 6.12 -6.04 23.13
CA SER A 134 5.30 -5.83 21.92
C SER A 134 4.85 -7.11 21.23
N CYS A 135 3.67 -7.05 20.63
CA CYS A 135 3.09 -8.13 19.83
C CYS A 135 2.87 -7.65 18.39
N HIS A 136 3.49 -8.31 17.42
CA HIS A 136 3.46 -7.93 16.01
C HIS A 136 2.82 -9.03 15.16
N THR A 137 2.16 -8.65 14.07
CA THR A 137 1.51 -9.63 13.17
C THR A 137 2.46 -10.49 12.37
N GLY A 138 3.73 -10.09 12.31
CA GLY A 138 4.80 -10.75 11.58
C GLY A 138 5.80 -9.74 11.00
N TYR A 139 7.05 -10.17 10.85
CA TYR A 139 8.12 -9.39 10.26
C TYR A 139 7.76 -8.95 8.84
N ARG A 140 8.07 -7.69 8.51
CA ARG A 140 7.79 -7.06 7.21
C ARG A 140 6.32 -7.03 6.76
N ARG A 141 5.36 -7.29 7.66
CA ARG A 141 3.93 -7.10 7.38
C ARG A 141 3.52 -5.64 7.53
N THR A 142 2.56 -5.19 6.73
CA THR A 142 2.24 -3.75 6.61
C THR A 142 1.82 -3.10 7.93
N ALA A 143 0.68 -3.47 8.51
CA ALA A 143 0.14 -2.78 9.70
C ALA A 143 0.76 -3.25 11.03
N GLY A 144 1.40 -4.42 11.06
CA GLY A 144 2.04 -4.95 12.27
C GLY A 144 3.54 -4.66 12.37
N TRP A 145 4.18 -4.23 11.28
CA TRP A 145 5.62 -4.01 11.24
C TRP A 145 5.99 -2.76 10.46
N ASN A 146 5.80 -2.73 9.13
CA ASN A 146 6.37 -1.68 8.28
C ASN A 146 5.90 -0.28 8.69
N ILE A 147 4.59 -0.08 8.86
CA ILE A 147 4.02 1.22 9.24
C ILE A 147 4.47 1.62 10.65
N PRO A 148 4.23 0.83 11.71
CA PRO A 148 4.56 1.27 13.06
C PRO A 148 6.07 1.35 13.31
N ILE A 149 6.87 0.37 12.84
CA ILE A 149 8.33 0.40 13.00
C ILE A 149 8.93 1.53 12.16
N GLY A 150 8.41 1.78 10.95
CA GLY A 150 8.83 2.91 10.15
C GLY A 150 8.51 4.26 10.78
N TYR A 151 7.34 4.41 11.38
CA TYR A 151 7.01 5.60 12.16
C TYR A 151 7.99 5.80 13.34
N LEU A 152 8.22 4.76 14.13
CA LEU A 152 9.11 4.82 15.30
C LEU A 152 10.56 5.11 14.90
N LEU A 153 11.06 4.45 13.86
CA LEU A 153 12.41 4.65 13.34
C LEU A 153 12.57 6.08 12.79
N TYR A 154 11.63 6.53 11.98
CA TYR A 154 11.65 7.88 11.40
C TYR A 154 11.68 8.95 12.50
N ASN A 155 10.80 8.85 13.50
CA ASN A 155 10.75 9.81 14.61
C ASN A 155 11.98 9.73 15.52
N THR A 156 12.49 8.53 15.79
CA THR A 156 13.68 8.37 16.66
C THR A 156 14.93 8.94 15.99
N THR A 157 15.04 8.80 14.66
CA THR A 157 16.20 9.26 13.89
C THR A 157 16.02 10.65 13.28
N GLN A 158 14.89 11.30 13.52
CA GLN A 158 14.55 12.60 12.92
C GLN A 158 14.66 12.59 11.38
N GLY A 159 14.20 11.49 10.77
CA GLY A 159 14.26 11.28 9.32
C GLY A 159 15.67 11.04 8.76
N LYS A 160 16.71 10.95 9.61
CA LYS A 160 18.11 10.71 9.20
C LYS A 160 18.46 9.23 9.06
N ALA A 161 17.52 8.32 9.27
CA ALA A 161 17.74 6.88 9.10
C ALA A 161 17.99 6.53 7.62
N ASN A 162 19.22 6.73 7.18
CA ASN A 162 19.78 6.01 6.05
C ASN A 162 20.39 4.72 6.59
N SER A 163 19.97 3.56 6.06
CA SER A 163 20.65 2.25 6.15
C SER A 163 20.62 1.41 7.45
N GLY A 164 19.78 1.71 8.45
CA GLY A 164 19.64 0.83 9.62
C GLY A 164 18.73 -0.39 9.38
N CYS A 165 19.11 -1.57 9.87
CA CYS A 165 18.23 -2.75 9.94
C CYS A 165 17.04 -2.50 10.88
N ASP A 166 15.83 -2.62 10.35
CA ASP A 166 14.57 -2.39 11.07
C ASP A 166 14.36 -3.36 12.23
N ALA A 167 14.75 -4.62 12.06
CA ALA A 167 14.74 -5.62 13.13
C ALA A 167 15.69 -5.24 14.28
N GLN A 168 16.86 -4.69 13.98
CA GLN A 168 17.82 -4.24 14.99
C GLN A 168 17.29 -3.02 15.75
N PHE A 169 16.71 -2.06 15.03
CA PHE A 169 16.04 -0.93 15.67
C PHE A 169 14.93 -1.42 16.62
N ALA A 170 14.05 -2.30 16.14
CA ALA A 170 12.96 -2.83 16.96
C ALA A 170 13.49 -3.64 18.17
N SER A 171 14.55 -4.43 17.99
CA SER A 171 15.22 -5.16 19.06
C SER A 171 15.75 -4.22 20.15
N ASN A 172 16.35 -3.10 19.77
CA ASN A 172 16.85 -2.09 20.72
C ASN A 172 15.71 -1.25 21.35
N TYR A 173 14.58 -1.12 20.65
CA TYR A 173 13.46 -0.28 21.07
C TYR A 173 12.55 -0.99 22.08
N PHE A 174 12.27 -2.29 21.89
CA PHE A 174 11.39 -3.08 22.75
C PHE A 174 12.19 -4.05 23.63
N SER A 175 11.73 -4.31 24.85
CA SER A 175 12.45 -5.23 25.75
C SER A 175 12.33 -6.68 25.31
N LYS A 176 11.13 -7.12 24.94
CA LYS A 176 10.82 -8.43 24.37
C LYS A 176 9.66 -8.29 23.41
N SER A 177 9.65 -9.08 22.34
CA SER A 177 8.59 -9.05 21.34
C SER A 177 8.13 -10.45 20.94
N CYS A 178 6.95 -10.56 20.35
CA CYS A 178 6.65 -11.65 19.43
C CYS A 178 6.52 -11.07 18.02
N VAL A 179 7.49 -11.41 17.16
CA VAL A 179 7.56 -11.01 15.76
C VAL A 179 7.71 -12.27 14.90
N PRO A 180 6.59 -12.91 14.52
CA PRO A 180 6.59 -14.07 13.64
C PRO A 180 7.43 -13.84 12.38
N GLY A 181 8.37 -14.74 12.08
CA GLY A 181 9.26 -14.63 10.91
C GLY A 181 10.41 -13.63 11.05
N ALA A 182 10.70 -13.13 12.26
CA ALA A 182 11.85 -12.26 12.47
C ALA A 182 13.18 -12.95 12.11
N PRO A 183 14.19 -12.20 11.64
CA PRO A 183 15.51 -12.75 11.36
C PRO A 183 16.13 -13.41 12.60
N LYS A 184 16.58 -14.66 12.46
CA LYS A 184 17.27 -15.42 13.53
C LYS A 184 18.76 -15.07 13.57
N LEU A 185 19.06 -13.80 13.81
CA LEU A 185 20.43 -13.29 13.91
C LEU A 185 20.82 -13.11 15.38
N LYS A 186 22.11 -13.27 15.68
CA LYS A 186 22.65 -13.03 17.03
C LYS A 186 22.38 -11.58 17.46
N GLY A 187 21.80 -11.40 18.64
CA GLY A 187 21.41 -10.08 19.19
C GLY A 187 19.97 -9.65 18.85
N LEU A 188 19.21 -10.45 18.11
CA LEU A 188 17.79 -10.23 17.80
C LEU A 188 16.85 -11.24 18.47
N GLU A 189 17.35 -12.05 19.40
CA GLU A 189 16.59 -13.13 20.04
C GLU A 189 15.37 -12.60 20.81
N ASN A 190 15.44 -11.37 21.31
CA ASN A 190 14.34 -10.73 22.01
C ASN A 190 13.12 -10.48 21.11
N LEU A 191 13.27 -10.44 19.78
CA LEU A 191 12.16 -10.27 18.84
C LEU A 191 11.19 -11.46 18.81
N CYS A 192 11.66 -12.63 19.24
CA CYS A 192 10.88 -13.87 19.28
C CYS A 192 10.57 -14.32 20.72
N ALA A 193 11.03 -13.59 21.74
CA ALA A 193 10.98 -14.01 23.13
C ALA A 193 9.57 -14.14 23.74
N LEU A 194 8.55 -13.53 23.13
CA LEU A 194 7.15 -13.64 23.55
C LEU A 194 6.34 -14.62 22.69
N CYS A 195 6.87 -15.11 21.58
CA CYS A 195 6.17 -16.11 20.78
C CYS A 195 6.12 -17.45 21.52
N PRO A 196 5.15 -18.32 21.23
CA PRO A 196 5.13 -19.68 21.78
C PRO A 196 6.43 -20.40 21.42
N LYS A 197 7.06 -21.09 22.38
CA LYS A 197 8.42 -21.64 22.20
C LYS A 197 8.45 -22.69 21.10
N GLU A 198 7.44 -23.56 21.08
CA GLU A 198 7.19 -24.61 20.11
C GLU A 198 6.97 -24.09 18.69
N SER A 199 6.55 -22.81 18.55
CA SER A 199 6.37 -22.20 17.24
C SER A 199 7.69 -21.90 16.54
N ASN A 200 8.83 -21.88 17.27
CA ASN A 200 10.12 -21.43 16.77
C ASN A 200 10.07 -20.08 16.01
N CYS A 201 9.15 -19.20 16.46
CA CYS A 201 8.89 -17.89 15.87
C CYS A 201 8.47 -17.94 14.39
N GLU A 202 7.83 -19.04 13.96
CA GLU A 202 7.39 -19.22 12.59
C GLU A 202 6.32 -18.21 12.17
N SER A 203 6.29 -17.89 10.87
CA SER A 203 5.37 -16.92 10.29
C SER A 203 3.94 -17.46 10.13
N SER A 204 3.77 -18.78 10.09
CA SER A 204 2.46 -19.41 9.90
C SER A 204 1.61 -19.39 11.17
N ALA A 205 0.31 -19.13 11.02
CA ALA A 205 -0.65 -19.20 12.12
C ALA A 205 -0.83 -20.62 12.69
N ASP A 206 -0.61 -21.66 11.88
CA ASP A 206 -0.74 -23.06 12.31
C ASP A 206 0.37 -23.46 13.29
N LYS A 207 1.54 -22.82 13.18
CA LYS A 207 2.69 -23.08 14.06
C LYS A 207 2.80 -22.05 15.17
N ASN A 208 2.45 -20.80 14.89
CA ASN A 208 2.55 -19.68 15.81
C ASN A 208 1.17 -19.04 16.01
N THR A 209 0.55 -19.36 17.14
CA THR A 209 -0.77 -18.84 17.50
C THR A 209 -0.81 -17.31 17.66
N TYR A 210 0.36 -16.66 17.82
CA TYR A 210 0.49 -15.20 17.87
C TYR A 210 0.80 -14.56 16.50
N SER A 211 0.83 -15.35 15.42
CA SER A 211 0.93 -14.83 14.06
C SER A 211 -0.38 -14.25 13.55
N GLY A 212 -0.29 -13.23 12.68
CA GLY A 212 -1.48 -12.58 12.16
C GLY A 212 -2.04 -11.48 13.04
N TYR A 213 -3.10 -10.86 12.52
CA TYR A 213 -3.78 -9.76 13.21
C TYR A 213 -4.41 -10.25 14.52
N HIS A 214 -5.14 -11.37 14.47
CA HIS A 214 -5.79 -11.96 15.64
C HIS A 214 -4.76 -12.47 16.65
N GLY A 215 -3.72 -13.16 16.19
CA GLY A 215 -2.65 -13.65 17.06
C GLY A 215 -1.87 -12.53 17.77
N ALA A 216 -1.55 -11.44 17.08
CA ALA A 216 -0.88 -10.30 17.70
C ALA A 216 -1.77 -9.61 18.76
N PHE A 217 -3.07 -9.45 18.49
CA PHE A 217 -4.02 -8.96 19.49
C PHE A 217 -4.09 -9.92 20.68
N GLN A 218 -4.19 -11.23 20.42
CA GLN A 218 -4.22 -12.26 21.45
C GLN A 218 -2.97 -12.23 22.33
N CYS A 219 -1.78 -12.09 21.77
CA CYS A 219 -0.52 -11.97 22.52
C CYS A 219 -0.56 -10.84 23.57
N MET A 220 -1.16 -9.69 23.23
CA MET A 220 -1.36 -8.58 24.18
C MET A 220 -2.50 -8.88 25.15
N ALA A 221 -3.60 -9.44 24.68
CA ALA A 221 -4.75 -9.80 25.52
C ALA A 221 -4.38 -10.85 26.59
N ASP A 222 -3.54 -11.83 26.23
CA ASP A 222 -2.94 -12.87 27.07
C ASP A 222 -1.86 -12.32 28.03
N LYS A 223 -1.66 -10.99 28.08
CA LYS A 223 -0.70 -10.29 28.94
C LYS A 223 0.77 -10.67 28.68
N LYS A 224 1.11 -11.18 27.49
CA LYS A 224 2.50 -11.47 27.11
C LYS A 224 3.21 -10.19 26.67
N GLY A 225 2.53 -9.37 25.87
CA GLY A 225 2.95 -8.03 25.50
C GLY A 225 2.10 -6.94 26.14
N ASP A 226 2.67 -5.73 26.23
CA ASP A 226 1.96 -4.54 26.71
C ASP A 226 1.12 -3.89 25.59
N VAL A 227 1.55 -4.07 24.33
CA VAL A 227 0.91 -3.49 23.14
C VAL A 227 0.83 -4.50 21.99
N ALA A 228 -0.15 -4.32 21.11
CA ALA A 228 -0.29 -5.05 19.85
C ALA A 228 -0.36 -4.09 18.66
N PHE A 229 0.39 -4.41 17.61
CA PHE A 229 0.42 -3.67 16.35
C PHE A 229 -0.48 -4.37 15.32
N VAL A 230 -1.66 -3.82 15.03
CA VAL A 230 -2.71 -4.49 14.24
C VAL A 230 -3.43 -3.52 13.30
N LYS A 231 -4.49 -4.00 12.61
CA LYS A 231 -5.42 -3.13 11.89
C LYS A 231 -6.47 -2.59 12.85
N HIS A 232 -7.01 -1.41 12.57
CA HIS A 232 -8.16 -0.86 13.30
C HIS A 232 -9.35 -1.84 13.41
N VAL A 233 -9.64 -2.63 12.37
CA VAL A 233 -10.73 -3.63 12.35
C VAL A 233 -10.51 -4.83 13.25
N THR A 234 -9.26 -5.13 13.61
CA THR A 234 -8.88 -6.38 14.29
C THR A 234 -9.53 -6.51 15.65
N THR A 235 -9.65 -5.41 16.40
CA THR A 235 -10.28 -5.44 17.72
C THR A 235 -11.76 -5.81 17.62
N ALA A 236 -12.50 -5.21 16.68
CA ALA A 236 -13.90 -5.57 16.47
C ALA A 236 -14.06 -7.03 16.02
N GLU A 237 -13.24 -7.50 15.06
CA GLU A 237 -13.25 -8.89 14.60
C GLU A 237 -13.03 -9.87 15.75
N VAL A 238 -11.94 -9.73 16.51
CA VAL A 238 -11.59 -10.67 17.58
C VAL A 238 -12.66 -10.69 18.67
N LEU A 239 -13.19 -9.53 19.05
CA LEU A 239 -14.18 -9.42 20.11
C LEU A 239 -15.57 -9.91 19.67
N ASN A 240 -15.92 -9.79 18.38
CA ASN A 240 -17.16 -10.39 17.87
C ASN A 240 -17.13 -11.93 17.97
N TYR A 241 -15.97 -12.56 17.77
CA TYR A 241 -15.84 -14.02 17.85
C TYR A 241 -15.51 -14.54 19.26
N ALA A 242 -14.85 -13.74 20.11
CA ALA A 242 -14.29 -14.21 21.37
C ALA A 242 -14.43 -13.20 22.53
N SER A 243 -15.52 -12.44 22.57
CA SER A 243 -15.82 -11.47 23.65
C SER A 243 -15.79 -12.09 25.04
N ALA A 244 -16.30 -13.32 25.21
CA ALA A 244 -16.28 -14.02 26.50
C ALA A 244 -14.83 -14.21 27.03
N LYS A 245 -13.85 -14.31 26.15
CA LYS A 245 -12.43 -14.47 26.51
C LYS A 245 -11.70 -13.14 26.66
N TYR A 246 -11.98 -12.19 25.78
CA TYR A 246 -11.17 -10.97 25.64
C TYR A 246 -11.91 -9.68 26.03
N GLY A 247 -13.15 -9.75 26.52
CA GLY A 247 -13.93 -8.60 26.95
C GLY A 247 -14.58 -7.84 25.79
N LYS A 248 -14.67 -6.52 25.91
CA LYS A 248 -15.34 -5.61 24.96
C LYS A 248 -14.40 -4.51 24.48
N MET A 249 -14.75 -3.83 23.39
CA MET A 249 -13.90 -2.80 22.77
C MET A 249 -13.49 -1.70 23.76
N SER A 250 -14.39 -1.33 24.68
CA SER A 250 -14.14 -0.30 25.70
C SER A 250 -13.06 -0.66 26.73
N ASP A 251 -12.61 -1.91 26.77
CA ASP A 251 -11.56 -2.39 27.67
C ASP A 251 -10.16 -2.15 27.07
N TYR A 252 -10.11 -1.62 25.84
CA TYR A 252 -8.91 -1.34 25.09
C TYR A 252 -8.81 0.13 24.71
N LYS A 253 -7.58 0.56 24.39
CA LYS A 253 -7.28 1.89 23.87
C LYS A 253 -6.32 1.82 22.69
N TYR A 254 -6.49 2.73 21.74
CA TYR A 254 -5.47 3.07 20.77
C TYR A 254 -4.47 4.05 21.36
N ILE A 255 -3.18 3.82 21.09
CA ILE A 255 -2.10 4.75 21.41
C ILE A 255 -1.91 5.67 20.21
N CYS A 256 -2.08 6.98 20.38
CA CYS A 256 -2.11 7.93 19.27
C CYS A 256 -0.73 8.51 18.95
N PRO A 257 -0.47 8.89 17.68
CA PRO A 257 0.78 9.52 17.28
C PRO A 257 1.10 10.83 18.03
N ASP A 258 0.06 11.56 18.46
CA ASP A 258 0.14 12.88 19.11
C ASP A 258 0.49 12.85 20.61
N GLY A 259 0.72 11.67 21.18
CA GLY A 259 0.99 11.52 22.63
C GLY A 259 -0.22 11.03 23.43
N THR A 260 -1.43 11.18 22.89
CA THR A 260 -2.68 10.85 23.59
C THR A 260 -3.05 9.37 23.43
N THR A 261 -4.17 8.98 24.04
CA THR A 261 -4.80 7.67 23.80
C THR A 261 -6.30 7.84 23.63
N LYS A 262 -6.91 7.05 22.74
CA LYS A 262 -8.37 7.02 22.55
C LYS A 262 -8.91 5.63 22.90
N VAL A 263 -10.05 5.55 23.58
CA VAL A 263 -10.76 4.28 23.77
C VAL A 263 -11.13 3.70 22.40
N VAL A 264 -11.02 2.39 22.23
CA VAL A 264 -11.33 1.76 20.95
C VAL A 264 -12.84 1.85 20.65
N THR A 265 -13.17 2.52 19.54
CA THR A 265 -14.51 2.61 18.96
C THR A 265 -14.44 2.37 17.45
N GLN A 266 -15.58 2.34 16.77
CA GLN A 266 -15.66 2.16 15.32
C GLN A 266 -15.06 3.32 14.52
N GLU A 267 -14.75 4.46 15.14
CA GLU A 267 -14.29 5.68 14.46
C GLU A 267 -12.98 6.22 15.06
N ALA A 268 -12.59 5.79 16.28
CA ALA A 268 -11.43 6.34 16.99
C ALA A 268 -10.12 6.26 16.20
N TYR A 269 -9.98 5.30 15.27
CA TYR A 269 -8.78 5.14 14.45
C TYR A 269 -8.57 6.26 13.43
N GLU A 270 -9.62 7.00 13.05
CA GLU A 270 -9.55 8.03 12.01
C GLU A 270 -8.57 9.14 12.41
N ASP A 271 -8.58 9.52 13.69
CA ASP A 271 -7.63 10.49 14.26
C ASP A 271 -6.49 9.85 15.06
N CYS A 272 -6.52 8.52 15.28
CA CYS A 272 -5.58 7.81 16.14
C CYS A 272 -5.03 6.57 15.44
N SER A 273 -4.25 6.79 14.38
CA SER A 273 -3.58 5.74 13.62
C SER A 273 -2.23 6.18 13.06
N TYR A 274 -1.36 5.21 12.75
CA TYR A 274 0.03 5.45 12.33
C TYR A 274 0.21 5.50 10.83
N GLY A 275 -0.88 5.43 10.08
CA GLY A 275 -0.86 5.37 8.64
C GLY A 275 -1.89 4.39 8.10
N ARG A 276 -2.45 4.76 6.95
CA ARG A 276 -3.37 3.93 6.20
C ARG A 276 -2.55 3.14 5.19
N ARG A 277 -2.73 1.82 5.11
CA ARG A 277 -2.38 1.10 3.89
C ARG A 277 -3.47 1.40 2.87
N PRO A 278 -3.18 2.17 1.82
CA PRO A 278 -4.18 2.44 0.80
C PRO A 278 -4.48 1.17 0.01
N SER A 279 -5.68 1.12 -0.56
CA SER A 279 -5.99 0.22 -1.67
C SER A 279 -5.12 0.51 -2.89
N ASN A 280 -5.17 -0.40 -3.88
CA ASN A 280 -4.60 -0.09 -5.17
C ASN A 280 -5.35 1.10 -5.79
N ALA A 281 -4.63 1.88 -6.60
CA ALA A 281 -5.19 3.02 -7.29
C ALA A 281 -4.84 3.00 -8.78
N VAL A 282 -5.76 3.46 -9.60
CA VAL A 282 -5.51 3.80 -11.00
C VAL A 282 -4.79 5.15 -11.01
N VAL A 283 -3.60 5.17 -11.61
CA VAL A 283 -2.82 6.39 -11.77
C VAL A 283 -2.82 6.85 -13.23
N THR A 284 -2.69 8.16 -13.42
CA THR A 284 -2.62 8.80 -14.74
C THR A 284 -1.81 10.11 -14.66
N ARG A 285 -1.69 10.84 -15.77
CA ARG A 285 -1.12 12.19 -15.79
C ARG A 285 -2.12 13.20 -15.22
N THR A 286 -1.64 14.35 -14.76
CA THR A 286 -2.53 15.47 -14.42
C THR A 286 -3.08 16.11 -15.70
N THR A 287 -4.37 15.95 -15.97
CA THR A 287 -5.04 16.54 -17.15
C THR A 287 -6.43 17.06 -16.78
N SER A 288 -7.01 17.91 -17.65
CA SER A 288 -8.40 18.38 -17.52
C SER A 288 -9.44 17.26 -17.65
N ASP A 289 -9.07 16.13 -18.25
CA ASP A 289 -9.96 15.00 -18.54
C ASP A 289 -10.13 14.05 -17.34
N ASN A 290 -9.36 14.22 -16.27
CA ASN A 290 -9.36 13.30 -15.13
C ASN A 290 -10.75 13.10 -14.51
N LYS A 291 -11.61 14.13 -14.51
CA LYS A 291 -12.99 14.02 -14.04
C LYS A 291 -13.81 13.04 -14.89
N ASP A 292 -13.65 13.09 -16.20
CA ASP A 292 -14.34 12.20 -17.13
C ASP A 292 -13.83 10.77 -17.01
N PHE A 293 -12.51 10.58 -16.84
CA PHE A 293 -11.92 9.26 -16.60
C PHE A 293 -12.40 8.62 -15.30
N VAL A 294 -12.53 9.41 -14.23
CA VAL A 294 -13.14 8.97 -12.97
C VAL A 294 -14.58 8.51 -13.21
N ASN A 295 -15.39 9.31 -13.92
CA ASN A 295 -16.79 8.96 -14.21
C ASN A 295 -16.89 7.67 -15.02
N ILE A 296 -16.05 7.48 -16.04
CA ILE A 296 -15.99 6.24 -16.83
C ILE A 296 -15.69 5.04 -15.94
N LEU A 297 -14.64 5.13 -15.11
CA LEU A 297 -14.19 4.01 -14.28
C LEU A 297 -15.17 3.64 -13.17
N VAL A 298 -15.74 4.64 -12.49
CA VAL A 298 -16.78 4.41 -11.47
C VAL A 298 -18.02 3.79 -12.11
N THR A 299 -18.43 4.29 -13.27
CA THR A 299 -19.54 3.72 -14.06
C THR A 299 -19.26 2.28 -14.48
N ALA A 300 -18.07 2.00 -15.01
CA ALA A 300 -17.64 0.64 -15.36
C ALA A 300 -17.73 -0.29 -14.15
N SER A 301 -17.27 0.16 -12.99
CA SER A 301 -17.35 -0.62 -11.75
C SER A 301 -18.77 -0.92 -11.30
N LYS A 302 -19.74 -0.06 -11.62
CA LYS A 302 -21.15 -0.24 -11.26
C LYS A 302 -21.89 -1.17 -12.21
N TYR A 303 -21.59 -1.11 -13.51
CA TYR A 303 -22.37 -1.77 -14.56
C TYR A 303 -21.70 -3.00 -15.20
N CYS A 304 -20.40 -3.19 -15.01
CA CYS A 304 -19.66 -4.36 -15.53
C CYS A 304 -19.45 -5.41 -14.42
N GLN A 305 -20.52 -5.74 -13.69
CA GLN A 305 -20.52 -6.72 -12.60
C GLN A 305 -21.62 -7.78 -12.78
N PRO A 306 -21.53 -8.94 -12.10
CA PRO A 306 -22.60 -9.93 -12.16
C PRO A 306 -23.95 -9.33 -11.72
N ASN A 307 -25.04 -9.76 -12.35
CA ASN A 307 -26.43 -9.41 -11.99
C ASN A 307 -26.82 -7.94 -12.14
N THR A 308 -26.13 -7.15 -12.98
CA THR A 308 -26.52 -5.76 -13.29
C THR A 308 -27.37 -5.68 -14.56
N THR A 309 -28.49 -4.95 -14.50
CA THR A 309 -29.56 -4.93 -15.53
C THR A 309 -29.34 -3.96 -16.70
N ALA A 310 -28.43 -2.98 -16.58
CA ALA A 310 -28.12 -2.05 -17.66
C ALA A 310 -26.85 -2.51 -18.39
N SER A 311 -27.03 -2.97 -19.64
CA SER A 311 -25.97 -3.32 -20.61
C SER A 311 -24.72 -3.93 -19.96
N ASN A 312 -24.73 -5.25 -19.70
CA ASN A 312 -23.69 -6.06 -19.02
C ASN A 312 -22.27 -5.99 -19.65
N CYS A 313 -21.82 -4.80 -20.06
CA CYS A 313 -20.57 -4.47 -20.71
C CYS A 313 -20.18 -5.45 -21.82
N SER A 314 -21.15 -5.91 -22.61
CA SER A 314 -20.96 -6.96 -23.64
C SER A 314 -20.40 -8.28 -23.07
N GLY A 315 -20.80 -8.65 -21.84
CA GLY A 315 -20.28 -9.80 -21.09
C GLY A 315 -18.94 -9.56 -20.38
N PHE A 316 -18.42 -8.33 -20.40
CA PHE A 316 -17.22 -7.96 -19.65
C PHE A 316 -17.52 -7.77 -18.16
N LEU A 317 -16.74 -8.45 -17.32
CA LEU A 317 -16.80 -8.34 -15.87
C LEU A 317 -15.49 -7.75 -15.37
N ILE A 318 -15.53 -6.56 -14.78
CA ILE A 318 -14.33 -5.75 -14.49
C ILE A 318 -13.46 -6.37 -13.39
N PHE A 319 -14.07 -7.03 -12.40
CA PHE A 319 -13.38 -7.68 -11.27
C PHE A 319 -13.32 -9.21 -11.37
N GLU A 320 -13.51 -9.77 -12.56
CA GLU A 320 -13.38 -11.21 -12.79
C GLU A 320 -12.17 -11.49 -13.69
N SER A 321 -11.34 -12.47 -13.33
CA SER A 321 -10.09 -12.78 -14.04
C SER A 321 -9.99 -14.23 -14.49
N SER A 322 -10.79 -15.13 -13.90
CA SER A 322 -10.69 -16.59 -14.10
C SER A 322 -10.80 -17.04 -15.56
N LYS A 323 -11.56 -16.32 -16.40
CA LYS A 323 -11.78 -16.67 -17.81
C LYS A 323 -10.65 -16.28 -18.77
N TYR A 324 -9.65 -15.52 -18.34
CA TYR A 324 -8.65 -14.95 -19.25
C TYR A 324 -7.35 -15.72 -19.28
N VAL A 325 -6.84 -16.11 -18.11
CA VAL A 325 -5.60 -16.91 -17.99
C VAL A 325 -5.80 -17.92 -16.86
N PRO A 326 -5.64 -19.23 -17.11
CA PRO A 326 -5.79 -20.26 -16.08
C PRO A 326 -4.91 -19.98 -14.87
N GLU A 327 -5.46 -20.18 -13.67
CA GLU A 327 -4.78 -20.00 -12.37
C GLU A 327 -4.25 -18.58 -12.09
N LYS A 328 -4.57 -17.60 -12.95
CA LYS A 328 -4.27 -16.19 -12.70
C LYS A 328 -5.49 -15.47 -12.16
N SER A 329 -5.20 -14.51 -11.29
CA SER A 329 -6.18 -13.64 -10.64
C SER A 329 -5.67 -12.20 -10.66
N ASN A 330 -6.56 -11.25 -10.37
CA ASN A 330 -6.23 -9.83 -10.21
C ASN A 330 -5.69 -9.17 -11.49
N LEU A 331 -6.23 -9.51 -12.65
CA LEU A 331 -5.86 -8.90 -13.94
C LEU A 331 -6.54 -7.53 -14.08
N LEU A 332 -5.76 -6.48 -14.37
CA LEU A 332 -6.14 -5.05 -14.37
C LEU A 332 -6.55 -4.49 -13.00
N PHE A 333 -7.43 -5.20 -12.30
CA PHE A 333 -7.93 -4.88 -10.96
C PHE A 333 -7.93 -6.15 -10.12
N ARG A 334 -7.90 -6.02 -8.79
CA ARG A 334 -8.09 -7.16 -7.88
C ARG A 334 -9.49 -7.73 -8.03
N ASP A 335 -9.58 -9.06 -8.01
CA ASP A 335 -10.87 -9.77 -8.11
C ASP A 335 -11.71 -9.59 -6.84
N SER A 336 -11.05 -9.29 -5.71
CA SER A 336 -11.72 -8.96 -4.45
C SER A 336 -12.33 -7.56 -4.42
N THR A 337 -12.14 -6.75 -5.47
CA THR A 337 -12.70 -5.39 -5.54
C THR A 337 -14.22 -5.46 -5.69
N LYS A 338 -14.93 -4.62 -4.94
CA LYS A 338 -16.40 -4.54 -4.97
C LYS A 338 -16.90 -3.32 -5.73
N LYS A 339 -16.14 -2.23 -5.70
CA LYS A 339 -16.40 -1.04 -6.51
C LYS A 339 -15.14 -0.22 -6.70
N LEU A 340 -15.16 0.65 -7.71
CA LEU A 340 -14.18 1.70 -7.87
C LEU A 340 -14.75 3.02 -7.35
N VAL A 341 -13.92 3.80 -6.68
CA VAL A 341 -14.33 5.08 -6.08
C VAL A 341 -13.32 6.17 -6.38
N SER A 342 -13.80 7.40 -6.50
CA SER A 342 -12.93 8.57 -6.69
C SER A 342 -12.01 8.74 -5.48
N VAL A 343 -10.75 9.11 -5.72
CA VAL A 343 -9.82 9.48 -4.62
C VAL A 343 -10.09 10.89 -4.07
N GLY A 344 -10.98 11.67 -4.70
CA GLY A 344 -11.35 13.01 -4.26
C GLY A 344 -10.14 13.94 -4.13
N ASN A 345 -10.00 14.58 -2.96
CA ASN A 345 -8.88 15.47 -2.65
C ASN A 345 -7.55 14.76 -2.36
N LYS A 346 -7.53 13.42 -2.35
CA LYS A 346 -6.33 12.59 -2.19
C LYS A 346 -5.69 12.24 -3.54
N ASN A 347 -5.71 13.19 -4.48
CA ASN A 347 -5.26 13.05 -5.87
C ASN A 347 -3.76 13.30 -6.08
N THR A 348 -2.95 13.19 -5.02
CA THR A 348 -1.49 13.21 -5.10
C THR A 348 -0.95 12.00 -4.36
N TYR A 349 0.23 11.50 -4.71
CA TYR A 349 0.78 10.30 -4.08
C TYR A 349 0.92 10.47 -2.56
N ASP A 350 1.32 11.65 -2.09
CA ASP A 350 1.53 11.93 -0.68
C ASP A 350 0.22 11.94 0.12
N LYS A 351 -0.84 12.55 -0.43
CA LYS A 351 -2.17 12.56 0.18
C LYS A 351 -2.86 11.20 0.12
N TRP A 352 -2.65 10.44 -0.97
CA TRP A 352 -3.23 9.10 -1.13
C TRP A 352 -2.62 8.09 -0.16
N LEU A 353 -1.29 8.09 -0.05
CA LEU A 353 -0.55 7.18 0.81
C LEU A 353 -0.59 7.60 2.27
N GLY A 354 -0.54 8.91 2.54
CA GLY A 354 -0.38 9.47 3.87
C GLY A 354 1.06 9.32 4.41
N ALA A 355 1.47 10.27 5.24
CA ALA A 355 2.84 10.34 5.77
C ALA A 355 3.27 9.04 6.46
N GLY A 356 2.39 8.44 7.26
CA GLY A 356 2.67 7.18 7.97
C GLY A 356 3.06 6.01 7.07
N TYR A 357 2.39 5.85 5.92
CA TYR A 357 2.74 4.81 4.95
C TYR A 357 4.03 5.15 4.20
N ILE A 358 4.29 6.42 3.91
CA ILE A 358 5.52 6.86 3.25
C ILE A 358 6.74 6.60 4.15
N HIS A 359 6.63 6.88 5.45
CA HIS A 359 7.67 6.53 6.42
C HIS A 359 7.89 5.01 6.49
N ALA A 360 6.82 4.22 6.39
CA ALA A 360 6.90 2.76 6.30
C ALA A 360 7.72 2.28 5.10
N LEU A 361 7.52 2.89 3.93
CA LEU A 361 8.22 2.53 2.71
C LEU A 361 9.71 2.88 2.76
N ALA A 362 10.10 3.92 3.51
CA ALA A 362 11.51 4.21 3.76
C ALA A 362 12.23 3.05 4.46
N VAL A 363 11.51 2.25 5.26
CA VAL A 363 12.07 1.07 5.95
C VAL A 363 12.20 -0.14 5.04
N GLN A 364 11.28 -0.34 4.09
CA GLN A 364 11.31 -1.49 3.18
C GLN A 364 12.51 -1.49 2.22
N GLY A 365 13.14 -0.34 2.01
CA GLY A 365 14.36 -0.17 1.20
C GLY A 365 15.68 -0.22 1.97
N GLY A 366 15.65 -0.45 3.29
CA GLY A 366 16.87 -0.60 4.10
C GLY A 366 17.62 -1.90 3.79
N PRO A 367 18.95 -1.95 4.03
CA PRO A 367 19.72 -3.17 3.84
C PRO A 367 19.15 -4.30 4.70
N ALA A 368 19.25 -5.54 4.19
CA ALA A 368 18.99 -6.72 5.01
C ALA A 368 19.87 -6.67 6.26
N CYS A 369 19.31 -7.11 7.39
CA CYS A 369 20.04 -7.16 8.65
C CYS A 369 21.28 -8.03 8.48
N ALA A 370 22.45 -7.41 8.42
CA ALA A 370 23.72 -8.09 8.46
C ALA A 370 24.15 -8.26 9.91
N VAL A 371 24.76 -9.40 10.23
CA VAL A 371 25.51 -9.56 11.47
C VAL A 371 26.66 -8.56 11.43
N SER A 372 26.70 -7.61 12.36
CA SER A 372 27.93 -6.88 12.60
C SER A 372 28.91 -7.87 13.23
N GLU A 373 29.81 -8.44 12.43
CA GLU A 373 31.07 -8.89 13.00
C GLU A 373 31.71 -7.64 13.57
N ALA A 374 31.79 -7.56 14.90
CA ALA A 374 32.64 -6.59 15.54
C ALA A 374 34.01 -6.72 14.87
N ALA A 375 34.47 -5.66 14.22
CA ALA A 375 35.80 -5.61 13.65
C ALA A 375 36.79 -5.90 14.78
N MET A 376 37.18 -7.16 14.91
CA MET A 376 38.33 -7.56 15.70
C MET A 376 39.50 -6.87 15.02
N LEU A 377 39.94 -5.74 15.58
CA LEU A 377 41.26 -5.19 15.33
C LEU A 377 42.25 -6.30 15.65
N LYS A 378 42.64 -7.09 14.64
CA LYS A 378 43.75 -8.01 14.75
C LYS A 378 44.98 -7.16 15.08
N PRO A 379 45.75 -7.48 16.13
CA PRO A 379 46.99 -6.77 16.39
C PRO A 379 47.90 -6.95 15.16
N PHE A 380 48.36 -5.83 14.60
CA PHE A 380 49.39 -5.82 13.56
C PHE A 380 50.67 -6.42 14.17
N SER A 381 50.93 -7.70 13.91
CA SER A 381 52.25 -8.28 14.10
C SER A 381 53.17 -7.72 13.01
N TYR A 382 53.94 -6.68 13.35
CA TYR A 382 55.04 -6.22 12.52
C TYR A 382 56.11 -7.32 12.43
N LEU A 383 56.10 -8.09 11.34
CA LEU A 383 57.24 -8.93 10.97
C LEU A 383 58.25 -8.02 10.26
N PHE A 384 59.31 -7.64 10.97
CA PHE A 384 60.48 -6.98 10.38
C PHE A 384 61.12 -7.92 9.34
N VAL A 385 60.98 -7.61 8.05
CA VAL A 385 61.78 -8.24 6.99
C VAL A 385 63.10 -7.47 6.92
N VAL A 386 64.16 -8.08 7.44
CA VAL A 386 65.54 -7.61 7.28
C VAL A 386 66.00 -7.94 5.86
N CYS A 387 66.03 -6.95 4.97
CA CYS A 387 66.66 -7.07 3.66
C CYS A 387 68.18 -7.02 3.81
N ILE A 388 68.85 -8.16 3.66
CA ILE A 388 70.31 -8.24 3.51
C ILE A 388 70.66 -7.90 2.06
N ILE A 389 71.24 -6.72 1.84
CA ILE A 389 71.81 -6.31 0.55
C ILE A 389 73.20 -6.94 0.43
N LEU A 390 73.32 -7.99 -0.39
CA LEU A 390 74.61 -8.49 -0.87
C LEU A 390 74.99 -7.76 -2.15
N GLY A 391 75.83 -6.73 -2.03
CA GLY A 391 76.47 -6.07 -3.17
C GLY A 391 77.59 -6.96 -3.72
N LYS A 392 77.50 -7.33 -5.00
CA LYS A 392 78.65 -7.78 -5.79
C LYS A 392 79.08 -6.65 -6.71
N VAL A 393 80.25 -6.11 -6.41
CA VAL A 393 81.07 -5.26 -7.27
C VAL A 393 81.62 -6.14 -8.39
N PHE A 394 81.50 -5.70 -9.64
CA PHE A 394 82.34 -6.16 -10.73
C PHE A 394 83.12 -4.94 -11.23
N ILE A 395 84.43 -5.15 -11.38
CA ILE A 395 85.39 -4.26 -12.05
C ILE A 395 85.11 -4.27 -13.54
#